data_AF-A0AA40VSN2-F1
#
_entry.id   AF-A0AA40VSN2-F1
#
_cell.length_a   1.000
_cell.length_b   1.000
_cell.length_c   1.000
_cell.angle_alpha   90.00
_cell.angle_beta   90.00
_cell.angle_gamma   90.00
#
_symmetry.space_group_name_H-M   'P 1'
#
loop_
_entity.id
_entity.type
_entity.pdbx_description
1 polymer ?
#
loop_
_entity_poly.entity_id
_entity_poly.type
_entity_poly.pdbx_seq_one_letter_code
_entity_poly.pdbx_strand_id
1 'polypeptide(L)'
;MLPCKRPAVFLSLAVLLTSLTACANSPVAKNLEQSLAADPQLQNNPIVFGEAKGNKPQAQQNESMVQLPADFPKDIPLYPNAKLEEVTPTNGSENTISTRWLSSDPSNFIADFYRSQFQTNNWQILQQPTDEAGGTFEARRNDLLLKVSIQPQSVTNATPNQPQTATELRIEYAPNSTVTIQPTNPNETTSEIPKPGDSQFIGPVSPTNLAAQPGNTSGSQTTPTTTSAQEFNDLNKAPEEWRQYVQDLAALGVLSIESQPTKSNIATTNQFEPSKIVTRREYARWLVAANNAMYASNPAKQIRLALESTQPAFSDVSKTDPDFRVIQGLAEAGLIPSPLSGDSTTVLFRPDAPLTREQLLLWKLPLDTRQALPSANLDAVKQTWGFQDAGKIDPKALRAVLADFQNAEQSNIRRVFGYTTLFQPKKPVTRAEAAAALWYFGTQGEGVSAAEALKLKRSQT
;
A
#
# COMPACT_ATOMS: atom_id res chain seq x y z
N MET A 1 -33.20 4.74 81.79
CA MET A 1 -33.33 3.27 81.90
C MET A 1 -32.31 2.62 80.98
N LEU A 2 -31.20 2.12 81.54
CA LEU A 2 -30.28 1.14 80.93
C LEU A 2 -30.91 -0.29 81.10
N PRO A 3 -30.33 -1.39 80.58
CA PRO A 3 -29.84 -1.68 79.22
C PRO A 3 -30.14 -3.15 78.77
N CYS A 4 -29.85 -3.51 77.52
CA CYS A 4 -29.46 -4.88 77.14
C CYS A 4 -28.36 -4.75 76.06
N LYS A 5 -27.08 -4.81 76.43
CA LYS A 5 -26.18 -5.99 76.61
C LYS A 5 -25.82 -6.76 75.33
N ARG A 6 -24.75 -6.26 74.66
CA ARG A 6 -23.50 -6.93 74.19
C ARG A 6 -23.62 -8.11 73.17
N PRO A 7 -22.51 -8.74 72.70
CA PRO A 7 -21.65 -8.26 71.59
C PRO A 7 -21.29 -9.40 70.59
N ALA A 8 -21.05 -9.13 69.31
CA ALA A 8 -20.36 -10.08 68.43
C ALA A 8 -19.75 -9.39 67.21
N VAL A 9 -18.86 -8.43 67.46
CA VAL A 9 -17.79 -8.09 66.53
C VAL A 9 -16.57 -8.89 67.01
N PHE A 10 -15.79 -9.44 66.07
CA PHE A 10 -14.51 -10.16 66.24
C PHE A 10 -14.49 -11.69 66.23
N LEU A 11 -15.27 -12.38 65.39
CA LEU A 11 -14.99 -13.80 65.10
C LEU A 11 -15.35 -14.29 63.68
N SER A 12 -15.38 -13.39 62.71
CA SER A 12 -15.67 -13.73 61.30
C SER A 12 -14.64 -13.23 60.29
N LEU A 13 -13.54 -12.60 60.75
CA LEU A 13 -12.43 -12.14 59.88
C LEU A 13 -11.16 -13.01 59.99
N ALA A 14 -11.16 -14.06 60.81
CA ALA A 14 -10.01 -14.96 60.99
C ALA A 14 -10.15 -16.34 60.32
N VAL A 15 -11.25 -16.60 59.59
CA VAL A 15 -11.52 -17.92 58.96
C VAL A 15 -11.54 -17.87 57.42
N LEU A 16 -11.30 -16.69 56.82
CA LEU A 16 -11.21 -16.54 55.35
C LEU A 16 -9.83 -16.10 54.83
N LEU A 17 -8.81 -16.07 55.69
CA LEU A 17 -7.41 -15.78 55.33
C LEU A 17 -6.46 -17.00 55.49
N THR A 18 -6.98 -18.23 55.61
CA THR A 18 -6.15 -19.45 55.78
C THR A 18 -6.30 -20.48 54.65
N SER A 19 -6.89 -20.11 53.50
CA SER A 19 -7.14 -21.02 52.39
C SER A 19 -6.51 -20.60 51.05
N LEU A 20 -5.29 -20.02 51.05
CA LEU A 20 -4.49 -19.84 49.81
C LEU A 20 -2.97 -20.06 49.97
N THR A 21 -2.51 -20.75 51.03
CA THR A 21 -1.11 -21.19 51.16
C THR A 21 -1.02 -22.71 51.12
N ALA A 22 -1.36 -23.31 49.98
CA ALA A 22 -1.10 -24.73 49.73
C ALA A 22 -1.15 -25.04 48.22
N CYS A 23 -0.14 -24.58 47.47
CA CYS A 23 0.21 -25.12 46.13
C CYS A 23 1.66 -24.76 45.73
N ALA A 24 2.62 -24.71 46.67
CA ALA A 24 4.03 -24.43 46.36
C ALA A 24 4.94 -25.67 46.45
N ASN A 25 4.40 -26.88 46.53
CA ASN A 25 5.23 -28.08 46.69
C ASN A 25 4.62 -29.34 46.05
N SER A 26 4.19 -29.24 44.79
CA SER A 26 3.81 -30.42 44.00
C SER A 26 5.00 -30.94 43.17
N PRO A 27 5.09 -32.26 42.89
CA PRO A 27 6.19 -32.84 42.10
C PRO A 27 6.30 -32.30 40.66
N VAL A 28 5.23 -31.66 40.15
CA VAL A 28 5.18 -31.11 38.79
C VAL A 28 5.98 -29.81 38.68
N ALA A 29 6.05 -29.01 39.75
CA ALA A 29 6.83 -27.76 39.78
C ALA A 29 8.35 -28.01 39.71
N LYS A 30 8.84 -29.10 40.32
CA LYS A 30 10.27 -29.46 40.31
C LYS A 30 10.77 -29.90 38.93
N ASN A 31 9.91 -30.50 38.11
CA ASN A 31 10.27 -30.89 36.73
C ASN A 31 10.35 -29.67 35.79
N LEU A 32 9.50 -28.66 35.99
CA LEU A 32 9.55 -27.42 35.22
C LEU A 32 10.79 -26.57 35.56
N GLU A 33 11.18 -26.51 36.83
CA GLU A 33 12.37 -25.81 37.29
C GLU A 33 13.67 -26.44 36.74
N GLN A 34 13.71 -27.77 36.59
CA GLN A 34 14.82 -28.48 35.92
C GLN A 34 14.83 -28.31 34.40
N SER A 35 13.67 -28.14 33.75
CA SER A 35 13.59 -27.91 32.30
C SER A 35 13.99 -26.49 31.86
N LEU A 36 14.00 -25.54 32.81
CA LEU A 36 14.35 -24.14 32.60
C LEU A 36 15.71 -23.76 33.22
N ALA A 37 16.40 -24.72 33.84
CA ALA A 37 17.76 -24.51 34.33
C ALA A 37 18.71 -24.32 33.13
N ALA A 38 19.62 -23.36 33.23
CA ALA A 38 20.62 -23.09 32.21
C ALA A 38 21.48 -24.33 31.93
N ASP A 39 21.74 -24.61 30.65
CA ASP A 39 22.57 -25.72 30.21
C ASP A 39 23.95 -25.69 30.91
N PRO A 40 24.32 -26.73 31.69
CA PRO A 40 25.59 -26.78 32.39
C PRO A 40 26.83 -26.75 31.46
N GLN A 41 26.66 -26.95 30.15
CA GLN A 41 27.74 -26.83 29.16
C GLN A 41 28.18 -25.38 28.91
N LEU A 42 27.42 -24.37 29.35
CA LEU A 42 27.80 -22.95 29.19
C LEU A 42 28.62 -22.37 30.35
N GLN A 43 28.91 -23.14 31.41
CA GLN A 43 29.72 -22.66 32.53
C GLN A 43 31.24 -22.61 32.22
N ASN A 44 31.68 -23.16 31.10
CA ASN A 44 33.09 -23.23 30.71
C ASN A 44 33.46 -22.31 29.55
N ASN A 45 32.85 -21.12 29.45
CA ASN A 45 33.31 -20.11 28.49
C ASN A 45 33.61 -18.79 29.19
N PRO A 46 34.89 -18.42 29.42
CA PRO A 46 35.22 -17.15 30.02
C PRO A 46 34.88 -16.01 29.06
N ILE A 47 34.04 -15.09 29.53
CA ILE A 47 33.81 -13.79 28.91
C ILE A 47 35.09 -12.96 29.07
N VAL A 48 35.74 -12.61 27.96
CA VAL A 48 36.84 -11.62 27.95
C VAL A 48 36.42 -10.44 27.07
N PHE A 49 36.19 -9.29 27.72
CA PHE A 49 36.10 -7.97 27.11
C PHE A 49 37.41 -7.21 27.39
N GLY A 50 38.13 -6.80 26.34
CA GLY A 50 39.34 -5.94 26.33
C GLY A 50 40.62 -6.66 26.80
N GLU A 51 41.80 -6.61 26.18
CA GLU A 51 42.46 -5.59 25.35
C GLU A 51 43.49 -6.23 24.37
N ALA A 52 44.05 -5.38 23.50
CA ALA A 52 44.88 -5.66 22.33
C ALA A 52 46.21 -6.43 22.57
N LYS A 53 46.56 -7.32 21.62
CA LYS A 53 47.86 -7.34 20.89
C LYS A 53 47.99 -8.53 19.91
N GLY A 54 48.27 -8.21 18.65
CA GLY A 54 49.40 -8.77 17.88
C GLY A 54 49.39 -10.23 17.40
N ASN A 55 49.30 -10.35 16.07
CA ASN A 55 50.00 -11.30 15.18
C ASN A 55 49.59 -12.79 15.07
N LYS A 56 48.98 -13.04 13.89
CA LYS A 56 49.28 -14.07 12.87
C LYS A 56 48.77 -15.51 13.06
N PRO A 57 48.44 -16.18 11.93
CA PRO A 57 47.29 -17.07 11.83
C PRO A 57 47.69 -18.53 11.60
N GLN A 58 46.94 -19.48 12.15
CA GLN A 58 46.89 -20.80 11.53
C GLN A 58 45.59 -21.59 11.81
N ALA A 59 44.91 -21.86 10.69
CA ALA A 59 44.08 -23.01 10.36
C ALA A 59 42.78 -23.23 11.16
N GLN A 60 41.72 -22.53 10.74
CA GLN A 60 40.37 -23.12 10.73
C GLN A 60 40.13 -23.79 9.38
N GLN A 61 39.73 -25.06 9.43
CA GLN A 61 39.33 -25.87 8.29
C GLN A 61 37.94 -25.44 7.80
N ASN A 62 37.92 -25.02 6.54
CA ASN A 62 36.85 -25.15 5.53
C ASN A 62 35.42 -24.75 5.90
N GLU A 63 35.13 -23.45 5.80
CA GLU A 63 33.87 -23.02 5.19
C GLU A 63 33.97 -23.27 3.68
N SER A 64 33.18 -24.21 3.17
CA SER A 64 33.04 -24.42 1.73
C SER A 64 32.28 -23.22 1.14
N MET A 65 33.02 -22.20 0.71
CA MET A 65 32.50 -21.13 -0.12
C MET A 65 32.17 -21.74 -1.50
N VAL A 66 30.90 -22.06 -1.75
CA VAL A 66 30.42 -22.41 -3.09
C VAL A 66 30.55 -21.15 -3.95
N GLN A 67 31.62 -21.06 -4.74
CA GLN A 67 31.85 -19.93 -5.65
C GLN A 67 31.13 -20.17 -6.97
N LEU A 68 30.54 -19.11 -7.52
CA LEU A 68 29.93 -19.10 -8.84
C LEU A 68 30.95 -19.61 -9.89
N PRO A 69 30.56 -20.45 -10.86
CA PRO A 69 31.46 -20.92 -11.90
C PRO A 69 32.15 -19.76 -12.61
N ALA A 70 33.45 -19.88 -12.88
CA ALA A 70 34.21 -18.85 -13.60
C ALA A 70 33.62 -18.56 -15.00
N ASP A 71 32.90 -19.52 -15.57
CA ASP A 71 32.24 -19.46 -16.87
C ASP A 71 30.78 -18.98 -16.81
N PHE A 72 30.31 -18.46 -15.66
CA PHE A 72 28.94 -17.94 -15.56
C PHE A 72 28.75 -16.67 -16.42
N PRO A 73 27.78 -16.63 -17.35
CA PRO A 73 27.57 -15.48 -18.22
C PRO A 73 27.23 -14.22 -17.42
N LYS A 74 28.03 -13.16 -17.59
CA LYS A 74 27.83 -11.86 -16.90
C LYS A 74 26.52 -11.16 -17.26
N ASP A 75 25.87 -11.59 -18.35
CA ASP A 75 24.62 -11.02 -18.83
C ASP A 75 23.39 -11.53 -18.07
N ILE A 76 23.51 -12.62 -17.30
CA ILE A 76 22.39 -13.16 -16.51
C ILE A 76 22.19 -12.30 -15.26
N PRO A 77 21.01 -11.67 -15.08
CA PRO A 77 20.73 -10.87 -13.90
C PRO A 77 20.66 -11.78 -12.67
N LEU A 78 21.48 -11.48 -11.66
CA LEU A 78 21.45 -12.17 -10.36
C LEU A 78 20.66 -11.34 -9.35
N TYR A 79 19.80 -11.99 -8.58
CA TYR A 79 19.02 -11.31 -7.54
C TYR A 79 19.93 -10.92 -6.35
N PRO A 80 20.03 -9.63 -5.97
CA PRO A 80 21.03 -9.14 -5.01
C PRO A 80 20.95 -9.77 -3.62
N ASN A 81 19.76 -10.16 -3.16
CA ASN A 81 19.53 -10.73 -1.83
C ASN A 81 19.40 -12.27 -1.86
N ALA A 82 19.90 -12.93 -2.91
CA ALA A 82 19.94 -14.38 -3.01
C ALA A 82 21.34 -14.93 -2.67
N LYS A 83 21.39 -16.00 -1.88
CA LYS A 83 22.63 -16.73 -1.55
C LYS A 83 22.72 -18.01 -2.39
N LEU A 84 23.87 -18.26 -3.00
CA LEU A 84 24.11 -19.47 -3.79
C LEU A 84 24.26 -20.67 -2.84
N GLU A 85 23.48 -21.73 -3.07
CA GLU A 85 23.54 -22.95 -2.29
C GLU A 85 24.23 -24.09 -3.05
N GLU A 86 23.97 -24.20 -4.36
CA GLU A 86 24.46 -25.32 -5.16
C GLU A 86 24.68 -24.93 -6.63
N VAL A 87 25.70 -25.53 -7.24
CA VAL A 87 25.96 -25.48 -8.68
C VAL A 87 26.01 -26.92 -9.17
N THR A 88 25.12 -27.28 -10.09
CA THR A 88 25.09 -28.61 -10.70
C THR A 88 25.40 -28.48 -12.19
N PRO A 89 26.59 -28.89 -12.65
CA PRO A 89 26.82 -29.11 -14.08
C PRO A 89 26.07 -30.38 -14.49
N THR A 90 25.06 -30.26 -15.35
CA THR A 90 24.26 -31.41 -15.78
C THR A 90 25.11 -32.27 -16.72
N ASN A 91 25.63 -33.40 -16.23
CA ASN A 91 26.30 -34.40 -17.04
C ASN A 91 25.27 -35.18 -17.88
N GLY A 92 24.97 -34.70 -19.08
CA GLY A 92 24.19 -35.45 -20.07
C GLY A 92 23.77 -34.61 -21.26
N SER A 93 24.37 -34.87 -22.43
CA SER A 93 24.00 -34.47 -23.81
C SER A 93 23.60 -33.02 -24.16
N GLU A 94 23.29 -32.17 -23.19
CA GLU A 94 22.89 -30.77 -23.35
C GLU A 94 23.79 -29.92 -22.44
N ASN A 95 24.40 -28.89 -23.02
CA ASN A 95 25.42 -28.05 -22.38
C ASN A 95 24.79 -27.05 -21.39
N THR A 96 23.90 -27.53 -20.51
CA THR A 96 23.04 -26.73 -19.63
C THR A 96 23.59 -26.74 -18.21
N ILE A 97 23.87 -25.55 -17.65
CA ILE A 97 24.35 -25.37 -16.28
C ILE A 97 23.17 -24.89 -15.42
N SER A 98 22.96 -25.52 -14.25
CA SER A 98 21.94 -25.13 -13.27
C SER A 98 22.57 -24.61 -11.98
N THR A 99 22.02 -23.52 -11.45
CA THR A 99 22.42 -22.93 -10.17
C THR A 99 21.21 -22.74 -9.26
N ARG A 100 21.36 -23.10 -7.98
CA ARG A 100 20.31 -23.04 -6.97
C ARG A 100 20.64 -21.99 -5.92
N TRP A 101 19.69 -21.10 -5.67
CA TRP A 101 19.84 -19.96 -4.78
C TRP A 101 18.68 -19.89 -3.79
N LEU A 102 18.95 -19.33 -2.61
CA LEU A 102 17.94 -19.12 -1.58
C LEU A 102 17.90 -17.64 -1.18
N SER A 103 16.70 -17.09 -1.07
CA SER A 103 16.46 -15.74 -0.56
C SER A 103 15.42 -15.76 0.55
N SER A 104 15.54 -14.85 1.52
CA SER A 104 14.50 -14.59 2.52
C SER A 104 13.37 -13.70 1.99
N ASP A 105 13.55 -13.14 0.78
CA ASP A 105 12.58 -12.23 0.18
C ASP A 105 11.40 -13.02 -0.41
N PRO A 106 10.17 -12.46 -0.36
CA PRO A 106 9.00 -13.12 -0.96
C PRO A 106 9.12 -13.29 -2.48
N SER A 107 8.52 -14.34 -3.03
CA SER A 107 8.64 -14.73 -4.44
C SER A 107 8.14 -13.67 -5.43
N ASN A 108 7.19 -12.82 -5.04
CA ASN A 108 6.70 -11.73 -5.88
C ASN A 108 7.78 -10.66 -6.15
N PHE A 109 8.56 -10.28 -5.14
CA PHE A 109 9.66 -9.31 -5.32
C PHE A 109 10.74 -9.82 -6.27
N ILE A 110 11.04 -11.11 -6.18
CA ILE A 110 12.01 -11.77 -7.04
C ILE A 110 11.45 -11.86 -8.47
N ALA A 111 10.18 -12.19 -8.64
CA ALA A 111 9.53 -12.23 -9.96
C ALA A 111 9.49 -10.84 -10.62
N ASP A 112 9.19 -9.79 -9.87
CA ASP A 112 9.18 -8.42 -10.36
C ASP A 112 10.58 -7.95 -10.79
N PHE A 113 11.61 -8.34 -10.03
CA PHE A 113 13.01 -8.09 -10.40
C PHE A 113 13.34 -8.70 -11.76
N TYR A 114 13.08 -10.00 -11.99
CA TYR A 114 13.39 -10.63 -13.27
C TYR A 114 12.55 -10.06 -14.42
N ARG A 115 11.28 -9.73 -14.19
CA ARG A 115 10.43 -9.07 -15.19
C ARG A 115 11.03 -7.73 -15.63
N SER A 116 11.44 -6.90 -14.67
CA SER A 116 12.08 -5.60 -14.93
C SER A 116 13.45 -5.75 -15.61
N GLN A 117 14.27 -6.70 -15.16
CA GLN A 117 15.59 -6.95 -15.74
C GLN A 117 15.51 -7.45 -17.18
N PHE A 118 14.56 -8.33 -17.51
CA PHE A 118 14.38 -8.81 -18.88
C PHE A 118 13.85 -7.72 -19.82
N GLN A 119 12.92 -6.89 -19.34
CA GLN A 119 12.40 -5.75 -20.10
C GLN A 119 13.47 -4.67 -20.35
N THR A 120 14.30 -4.38 -19.35
CA THR A 120 15.31 -3.31 -19.43
C THR A 120 16.55 -3.73 -20.22
N ASN A 121 16.93 -5.01 -20.16
CA ASN A 121 18.17 -5.50 -20.77
C ASN A 121 17.98 -6.17 -22.15
N ASN A 122 16.90 -5.85 -22.88
CA ASN A 122 16.60 -6.37 -24.23
C ASN A 122 16.57 -7.91 -24.32
N TRP A 123 16.03 -8.59 -23.30
CA TRP A 123 15.79 -10.03 -23.39
C TRP A 123 14.47 -10.30 -24.10
N GLN A 124 14.47 -11.25 -25.03
CA GLN A 124 13.25 -11.74 -25.65
C GLN A 124 12.57 -12.73 -24.70
N ILE A 125 11.48 -12.29 -24.06
CA ILE A 125 10.71 -13.13 -23.14
C ILE A 125 9.90 -14.14 -23.97
N LEU A 126 10.20 -15.43 -23.81
CA LEU A 126 9.47 -16.54 -24.44
C LEU A 126 8.30 -16.98 -23.56
N GLN A 127 8.50 -16.99 -22.24
CA GLN A 127 7.49 -17.33 -21.25
C GLN A 127 7.65 -16.47 -20.00
N GLN A 128 6.52 -16.04 -19.43
CA GLN A 128 6.47 -15.33 -18.15
C GLN A 128 5.36 -15.94 -17.27
N PRO A 129 5.52 -15.96 -15.95
CA PRO A 129 4.47 -16.40 -15.04
C PRO A 129 3.28 -15.43 -15.06
N THR A 130 2.07 -15.99 -15.17
CA THR A 130 0.79 -15.25 -15.12
C THR A 130 0.35 -14.91 -13.69
N ASP A 131 0.88 -15.61 -12.69
CA ASP A 131 0.58 -15.41 -11.27
C ASP A 131 1.72 -14.68 -10.55
N GLU A 132 1.37 -13.80 -9.61
CA GLU A 132 2.31 -12.99 -8.84
C GLU A 132 3.02 -13.76 -7.70
N ALA A 133 2.64 -15.01 -7.44
CA ALA A 133 3.16 -15.81 -6.32
C ALA A 133 4.46 -16.59 -6.62
N GLY A 134 5.05 -16.41 -7.81
CA GLY A 134 6.24 -17.15 -8.27
C GLY A 134 5.90 -18.11 -9.41
N GLY A 135 6.88 -18.37 -10.27
CA GLY A 135 6.74 -19.24 -11.43
C GLY A 135 8.00 -19.24 -12.30
N THR A 136 7.88 -19.66 -13.55
CA THR A 136 9.02 -19.85 -14.44
C THR A 136 9.06 -18.79 -15.52
N PHE A 137 10.19 -18.10 -15.63
CA PHE A 137 10.54 -17.23 -16.75
C PHE A 137 11.41 -18.00 -17.74
N GLU A 138 11.11 -17.88 -19.03
CA GLU A 138 11.99 -18.32 -20.11
C GLU A 138 12.30 -17.11 -20.98
N ALA A 139 13.57 -16.78 -21.10
CA ALA A 139 14.04 -15.59 -21.79
C ALA A 139 15.26 -15.90 -22.65
N ARG A 140 15.38 -15.24 -23.80
CA ARG A 140 16.48 -15.41 -24.74
C ARG A 140 17.20 -14.10 -24.97
N ARG A 141 18.54 -14.15 -25.01
CA ARG A 141 19.36 -13.03 -25.45
C ARG A 141 20.60 -13.55 -26.16
N ASN A 142 20.81 -13.10 -27.39
CA ASN A 142 21.87 -13.59 -28.28
C ASN A 142 21.78 -15.13 -28.46
N ASP A 143 22.87 -15.83 -28.14
CA ASP A 143 23.00 -17.29 -28.19
C ASP A 143 22.74 -17.95 -26.82
N LEU A 144 22.10 -17.26 -25.87
CA LEU A 144 21.83 -17.76 -24.53
C LEU A 144 20.33 -17.94 -24.31
N LEU A 145 19.92 -19.16 -23.97
CA LEU A 145 18.58 -19.46 -23.47
C LEU A 145 18.65 -19.55 -21.94
N LEU A 146 17.80 -18.77 -21.26
CA LEU A 146 17.76 -18.64 -19.82
C LEU A 146 16.39 -19.07 -19.29
N LYS A 147 16.38 -19.94 -18.28
CA LYS A 147 15.19 -20.36 -17.55
C LYS A 147 15.37 -20.07 -16.07
N VAL A 148 14.47 -19.27 -15.51
CA VAL A 148 14.48 -18.87 -14.09
C VAL A 148 13.21 -19.37 -13.43
N SER A 149 13.32 -20.30 -12.49
CA SER A 149 12.21 -20.82 -11.70
C SER A 149 12.25 -20.24 -10.28
N ILE A 150 11.13 -19.67 -9.83
CA ILE A 150 10.98 -19.05 -8.51
C ILE A 150 9.92 -19.82 -7.72
N GLN A 151 10.30 -20.43 -6.60
CA GLN A 151 9.40 -21.24 -5.79
C GLN A 151 9.36 -20.74 -4.34
N PRO A 152 8.20 -20.29 -3.83
CA PRO A 152 8.05 -19.93 -2.43
C PRO A 152 8.09 -21.18 -1.53
N GLN A 153 8.78 -21.08 -0.40
CA GLN A 153 8.90 -22.08 0.65
C GLN A 153 8.45 -21.50 2.00
N SER A 154 7.63 -22.25 2.73
CA SER A 154 7.21 -21.86 4.09
C SER A 154 8.19 -22.43 5.11
N VAL A 155 8.70 -21.58 6.02
CA VAL A 155 9.60 -22.03 7.10
C VAL A 155 8.75 -22.50 8.28
N THR A 156 8.67 -23.82 8.50
CA THR A 156 7.77 -24.43 9.50
C THR A 156 8.27 -24.35 10.95
N ASN A 157 9.52 -23.91 11.18
CA ASN A 157 10.14 -23.75 12.51
C ASN A 157 10.99 -22.47 12.58
N ALA A 158 10.38 -21.29 12.51
CA ALA A 158 11.09 -20.01 12.63
C ALA A 158 11.41 -19.68 14.10
N THR A 159 12.66 -19.34 14.41
CA THR A 159 13.04 -18.72 15.69
C THR A 159 12.49 -17.29 15.78
N PRO A 160 12.30 -16.72 16.99
CA PRO A 160 11.86 -15.34 17.14
C PRO A 160 12.84 -14.39 16.41
N ASN A 161 12.32 -13.59 15.46
CA ASN A 161 13.04 -12.70 14.52
C ASN A 161 13.56 -13.29 13.20
N GLN A 162 13.17 -14.50 12.78
CA GLN A 162 13.48 -15.00 11.43
C GLN A 162 12.32 -14.74 10.44
N PRO A 163 12.60 -14.34 9.17
CA PRO A 163 11.58 -14.24 8.12
C PRO A 163 10.81 -15.56 7.98
N GLN A 164 9.48 -15.49 7.96
CA GLN A 164 8.60 -16.67 7.90
C GLN A 164 8.47 -17.26 6.49
N THR A 165 9.11 -16.64 5.51
CA THR A 165 9.11 -17.02 4.09
C THR A 165 10.54 -17.17 3.60
N ALA A 166 10.82 -18.24 2.87
CA ALA A 166 12.04 -18.40 2.09
C ALA A 166 11.63 -18.62 0.63
N THR A 167 12.42 -18.17 -0.34
CA THR A 167 12.15 -18.41 -1.76
C THR A 167 13.37 -19.06 -2.37
N GLU A 168 13.16 -20.23 -2.99
CA GLU A 168 14.15 -20.93 -3.78
C GLU A 168 14.12 -20.42 -5.23
N LEU A 169 15.30 -20.10 -5.76
CA LEU A 169 15.49 -19.75 -7.15
C LEU A 169 16.36 -20.79 -7.84
N ARG A 170 15.93 -21.25 -9.02
CA ARG A 170 16.77 -22.07 -9.90
C ARG A 170 16.98 -21.33 -11.21
N ILE A 171 18.24 -21.17 -11.59
CA ILE A 171 18.65 -20.51 -12.83
C ILE A 171 19.37 -21.55 -13.69
N GLU A 172 18.78 -21.84 -14.84
CA GLU A 172 19.29 -22.76 -15.85
C GLU A 172 19.64 -21.98 -17.12
N TYR A 173 20.81 -22.25 -17.70
CA TYR A 173 21.24 -21.59 -18.93
C TYR A 173 22.01 -22.53 -19.86
N ALA A 174 21.83 -22.36 -21.17
CA ALA A 174 22.49 -23.13 -22.22
C ALA A 174 22.87 -22.29 -23.44
N PRO A 175 24.01 -22.56 -24.10
CA PRO A 175 24.36 -21.97 -25.39
C PRO A 175 23.52 -22.60 -26.51
N ASN A 176 22.81 -21.76 -27.25
CA ASN A 176 21.89 -22.16 -28.30
C ASN A 176 22.65 -22.62 -29.55
N SER A 177 22.70 -23.93 -29.80
CA SER A 177 23.26 -24.46 -31.05
C SER A 177 22.19 -24.60 -32.14
N THR A 178 22.46 -23.95 -33.27
CA THR A 178 21.90 -24.11 -34.62
C THR A 178 20.44 -23.71 -34.90
N VAL A 179 20.36 -22.53 -35.50
CA VAL A 179 19.68 -22.24 -36.77
C VAL A 179 19.34 -23.49 -37.61
N THR A 180 18.06 -23.68 -37.93
CA THR A 180 17.64 -24.34 -39.17
C THR A 180 17.04 -23.26 -40.08
N ILE A 181 17.87 -22.70 -40.96
CA ILE A 181 17.39 -22.01 -42.16
C ILE A 181 17.09 -23.13 -43.15
N GLN A 182 15.81 -23.32 -43.47
CA GLN A 182 15.40 -24.10 -44.62
C GLN A 182 15.41 -23.19 -45.85
N PRO A 183 16.04 -23.59 -46.97
CA PRO A 183 16.26 -22.71 -48.12
C PRO A 183 14.94 -22.32 -48.79
N THR A 184 14.84 -21.04 -49.09
CA THR A 184 13.87 -20.45 -50.00
C THR A 184 14.02 -21.04 -51.39
N ASN A 185 12.90 -21.49 -51.98
CA ASN A 185 12.74 -21.59 -53.42
C ASN A 185 11.69 -20.53 -53.84
N PRO A 186 11.95 -19.71 -54.87
CA PRO A 186 11.16 -18.53 -55.19
C PRO A 186 10.01 -18.89 -56.14
N ASN A 187 8.76 -18.66 -55.72
CA ASN A 187 7.74 -18.15 -56.62
C ASN A 187 6.52 -17.59 -55.86
N GLU A 188 6.17 -16.37 -56.28
CA GLU A 188 4.90 -15.61 -56.17
C GLU A 188 3.73 -16.35 -55.50
N THR A 189 2.96 -15.76 -54.58
CA THR A 189 2.00 -14.68 -54.89
C THR A 189 1.47 -14.06 -53.60
N THR A 190 1.28 -12.73 -53.62
CA THR A 190 0.57 -11.88 -52.65
C THR A 190 -0.81 -12.41 -52.25
N SER A 191 -1.18 -12.36 -50.96
CA SER A 191 -2.59 -12.42 -50.54
C SER A 191 -2.83 -11.62 -49.26
N GLU A 192 -3.86 -10.78 -49.37
CA GLU A 192 -4.34 -9.76 -48.44
C GLU A 192 -4.87 -10.33 -47.11
N ILE A 193 -4.83 -9.50 -46.08
CA ILE A 193 -5.47 -9.77 -44.77
C ILE A 193 -6.99 -9.51 -44.91
N PRO A 194 -7.88 -10.41 -44.45
CA PRO A 194 -9.34 -10.28 -44.57
C PRO A 194 -9.90 -9.07 -43.81
N LYS A 195 -10.92 -8.41 -44.38
CA LYS A 195 -11.60 -7.23 -43.80
C LYS A 195 -12.95 -7.63 -43.17
N PRO A 196 -13.54 -6.77 -42.30
CA PRO A 196 -14.81 -7.07 -41.63
C PRO A 196 -15.92 -7.41 -42.63
N GLY A 197 -16.45 -8.63 -42.55
CA GLY A 197 -17.44 -9.17 -43.50
C GLY A 197 -17.14 -10.60 -43.97
N ASP A 198 -15.90 -11.09 -43.81
CA ASP A 198 -15.50 -12.46 -44.14
C ASP A 198 -15.82 -13.47 -43.03
N SER A 199 -16.18 -14.70 -43.41
CA SER A 199 -16.63 -15.77 -42.51
C SER A 199 -15.58 -16.30 -41.51
N GLN A 200 -14.34 -15.78 -41.55
CA GLN A 200 -13.24 -16.17 -40.65
C GLN A 200 -12.77 -15.05 -39.71
N PHE A 201 -13.47 -13.90 -39.67
CA PHE A 201 -13.12 -12.81 -38.76
C PHE A 201 -13.65 -13.07 -37.33
N ILE A 202 -12.74 -13.25 -36.36
CA ILE A 202 -13.06 -13.38 -34.93
C ILE A 202 -12.55 -12.12 -34.19
N GLY A 203 -13.35 -11.05 -34.24
CA GLY A 203 -13.11 -9.80 -33.50
C GLY A 203 -14.44 -9.09 -33.21
N PRO A 204 -14.52 -8.20 -32.20
CA PRO A 204 -15.78 -7.55 -31.84
C PRO A 204 -16.24 -6.61 -32.97
N VAL A 205 -17.41 -6.88 -33.53
CA VAL A 205 -18.06 -6.00 -34.53
C VAL A 205 -18.94 -4.96 -33.82
N SER A 206 -18.69 -3.68 -34.05
CA SER A 206 -19.56 -2.59 -33.60
C SER A 206 -20.84 -2.55 -34.44
N PRO A 207 -22.05 -2.49 -33.85
CA PRO A 207 -23.28 -2.42 -34.62
C PRO A 207 -23.41 -1.05 -35.28
N THR A 208 -23.30 -1.02 -36.61
CA THR A 208 -23.64 0.15 -37.42
C THR A 208 -24.97 -0.17 -38.11
N ASN A 209 -26.06 0.41 -37.60
CA ASN A 209 -27.30 0.52 -38.36
C ASN A 209 -27.83 1.94 -38.20
N LEU A 210 -27.49 2.80 -39.16
CA LEU A 210 -28.30 3.96 -39.49
C LEU A 210 -29.51 3.46 -40.27
N ALA A 211 -30.68 3.52 -39.65
CA ALA A 211 -31.96 3.57 -40.35
C ALA A 211 -32.66 4.86 -39.94
N ALA A 212 -33.13 5.61 -40.93
CA ALA A 212 -33.79 6.89 -40.77
C ALA A 212 -35.28 6.74 -40.38
N GLN A 213 -35.68 7.53 -39.35
CA GLN A 213 -36.94 8.29 -39.20
C GLN A 213 -38.27 7.50 -38.90
N PRO A 214 -39.34 8.05 -38.23
CA PRO A 214 -39.61 9.41 -37.67
C PRO A 214 -40.09 9.52 -36.20
N GLY A 215 -40.01 10.74 -35.64
CA GLY A 215 -41.16 11.44 -35.03
C GLY A 215 -41.47 11.27 -33.53
N ASN A 216 -41.09 12.29 -32.74
CA ASN A 216 -41.70 12.84 -31.51
C ASN A 216 -42.15 11.89 -30.37
N THR A 217 -41.56 12.08 -29.17
CA THR A 217 -42.29 12.56 -27.97
C THR A 217 -41.32 12.98 -26.84
N SER A 218 -41.75 14.05 -26.16
CA SER A 218 -41.17 14.80 -25.03
C SER A 218 -40.66 13.98 -23.82
N GLY A 219 -39.58 14.45 -23.18
CA GLY A 219 -39.16 13.98 -21.85
C GLY A 219 -37.73 14.35 -21.40
N SER A 220 -37.54 15.59 -20.95
CA SER A 220 -36.49 16.08 -20.03
C SER A 220 -35.04 15.62 -20.22
N GLN A 221 -34.27 16.41 -20.99
CA GLN A 221 -32.80 16.43 -20.90
C GLN A 221 -32.36 17.07 -19.57
N THR A 222 -31.74 16.29 -18.69
CA THR A 222 -30.76 16.81 -17.74
C THR A 222 -29.44 17.00 -18.50
N THR A 223 -29.10 18.25 -18.73
CA THR A 223 -27.83 18.70 -19.29
C THR A 223 -26.67 18.15 -18.44
N PRO A 224 -25.61 17.57 -19.03
CA PRO A 224 -24.36 17.41 -18.31
C PRO A 224 -23.79 18.82 -18.07
N THR A 225 -23.85 19.29 -16.83
CA THR A 225 -23.10 20.48 -16.41
C THR A 225 -21.61 20.20 -16.63
N THR A 226 -21.05 20.78 -17.68
CA THR A 226 -19.62 21.05 -17.79
C THR A 226 -19.20 21.86 -16.57
N THR A 227 -18.58 21.22 -15.58
CA THR A 227 -17.95 21.89 -14.45
C THR A 227 -16.88 22.82 -15.00
N SER A 228 -17.18 24.12 -15.07
CA SER A 228 -16.23 25.17 -15.44
C SER A 228 -15.08 25.17 -14.43
N ALA A 229 -13.84 25.15 -14.92
CA ALA A 229 -12.66 25.33 -14.08
C ALA A 229 -12.80 26.61 -13.24
N GLN A 230 -12.70 26.49 -11.92
CA GLN A 230 -12.90 27.61 -11.01
C GLN A 230 -11.58 28.31 -10.73
N GLU A 231 -11.52 29.62 -10.97
CA GLU A 231 -10.36 30.44 -10.64
C GLU A 231 -10.57 31.19 -9.32
N PHE A 232 -9.55 31.18 -8.46
CA PHE A 232 -9.58 31.82 -7.14
C PHE A 232 -8.68 33.07 -7.11
N ASN A 233 -9.18 34.15 -6.53
CA ASN A 233 -8.49 35.46 -6.53
C ASN A 233 -7.57 35.70 -5.31
N ASP A 234 -7.52 34.75 -4.36
CA ASP A 234 -6.81 34.89 -3.09
C ASP A 234 -5.71 33.83 -2.89
N LEU A 235 -5.30 33.14 -3.96
CA LEU A 235 -4.24 32.12 -3.91
C LEU A 235 -2.88 32.66 -3.49
N ASN A 236 -2.65 33.97 -3.62
CA ASN A 236 -1.46 34.62 -3.10
C ASN A 236 -1.33 34.51 -1.57
N LYS A 237 -2.42 34.24 -0.85
CA LYS A 237 -2.43 33.97 0.60
C LYS A 237 -1.97 32.55 0.96
N ALA A 238 -1.88 31.64 -0.01
CA ALA A 238 -1.30 30.31 0.18
C ALA A 238 0.24 30.36 0.02
N PRO A 239 0.98 29.48 0.72
CA PRO A 239 2.38 29.20 0.42
C PRO A 239 2.58 28.90 -1.07
N GLU A 240 3.71 29.35 -1.62
CA GLU A 240 3.99 29.29 -3.06
C GLU A 240 3.94 27.86 -3.59
N GLU A 241 4.43 26.90 -2.80
CA GLU A 241 4.50 25.48 -3.08
C GLU A 241 3.12 24.84 -3.29
N TRP A 242 2.05 25.43 -2.73
CA TRP A 242 0.70 24.88 -2.80
C TRP A 242 -0.19 25.61 -3.80
N ARG A 243 0.23 26.76 -4.35
CA ARG A 243 -0.60 27.54 -5.29
C ARG A 243 -0.98 26.71 -6.51
N GLN A 244 0.01 26.04 -7.11
CA GLN A 244 -0.24 25.17 -8.26
C GLN A 244 -1.15 24.00 -7.88
N TYR A 245 -1.00 23.44 -6.68
CA TYR A 245 -1.83 22.33 -6.23
C TYR A 245 -3.32 22.70 -6.15
N VAL A 246 -3.59 23.89 -5.59
CA VAL A 246 -4.95 24.42 -5.51
C VAL A 246 -5.50 24.70 -6.91
N GLN A 247 -4.71 25.28 -7.80
CA GLN A 247 -5.12 25.55 -9.19
C GLN A 247 -5.46 24.26 -9.95
N ASP A 248 -4.62 23.23 -9.85
CA ASP A 248 -4.84 21.97 -10.55
C ASP A 248 -6.13 21.28 -10.04
N LEU A 249 -6.32 21.24 -8.72
CA LEU A 249 -7.52 20.66 -8.11
C LEU A 249 -8.79 21.46 -8.44
N ALA A 250 -8.69 22.79 -8.52
CA ALA A 250 -9.80 23.64 -8.94
C ALA A 250 -10.17 23.39 -10.41
N ALA A 251 -9.17 23.23 -11.29
CA ALA A 251 -9.39 22.88 -12.69
C ALA A 251 -9.96 21.46 -12.88
N LEU A 252 -9.68 20.55 -11.95
CA LEU A 252 -10.34 19.23 -11.88
C LEU A 252 -11.78 19.28 -11.35
N GLY A 253 -12.23 20.42 -10.82
CA GLY A 253 -13.54 20.57 -10.21
C GLY A 253 -13.66 19.97 -8.81
N VAL A 254 -12.53 19.68 -8.15
CA VAL A 254 -12.51 19.10 -6.79
C VAL A 254 -12.92 20.13 -5.75
N LEU A 255 -12.39 21.36 -5.89
CA LEU A 255 -12.55 22.44 -4.91
C LEU A 255 -13.85 23.21 -5.16
N SER A 256 -14.98 22.53 -4.96
CA SER A 256 -16.29 23.20 -4.99
C SER A 256 -16.47 24.04 -3.73
N ILE A 257 -16.63 25.35 -3.90
CA ILE A 257 -16.94 26.27 -2.80
C ILE A 257 -18.45 26.53 -2.84
N GLU A 258 -19.17 26.01 -1.86
CA GLU A 258 -20.60 26.28 -1.70
C GLU A 258 -20.81 27.79 -1.56
N SER A 259 -21.54 28.38 -2.50
CA SER A 259 -22.06 29.73 -2.36
C SER A 259 -23.09 29.71 -1.24
N GLN A 260 -22.71 30.20 -0.05
CA GLN A 260 -23.66 30.35 1.04
C GLN A 260 -24.77 31.32 0.58
N PRO A 261 -26.06 30.94 0.64
CA PRO A 261 -27.15 31.84 0.33
C PRO A 261 -27.30 32.81 1.51
N THR A 262 -26.49 33.86 1.56
CA THR A 262 -26.79 35.00 2.42
C THR A 262 -27.96 35.76 1.79
N LYS A 263 -28.92 36.21 2.62
CA LYS A 263 -30.12 36.96 2.21
C LYS A 263 -29.78 38.38 1.73
N SER A 264 -28.79 38.53 0.86
CA SER A 264 -28.39 39.80 0.27
C SER A 264 -27.70 39.50 -1.07
N ASN A 265 -28.19 40.12 -2.15
CA ASN A 265 -27.57 40.08 -3.48
C ASN A 265 -26.14 40.63 -3.43
N ILE A 266 -25.16 39.82 -3.04
CA ILE A 266 -23.75 40.24 -2.96
C ILE A 266 -22.87 39.06 -3.41
N ALA A 267 -22.19 39.29 -4.53
CA ALA A 267 -21.06 38.57 -5.13
C ALA A 267 -20.76 37.16 -4.59
N THR A 268 -20.81 36.15 -5.48
CA THR A 268 -19.99 34.95 -5.36
C THR A 268 -18.54 35.38 -5.15
N THR A 269 -18.05 35.35 -3.91
CA THR A 269 -16.64 35.59 -3.66
C THR A 269 -15.90 34.38 -4.22
N ASN A 270 -15.22 34.54 -5.36
CA ASN A 270 -14.28 33.57 -5.92
C ASN A 270 -13.01 33.45 -5.03
N GLN A 271 -13.20 33.25 -3.73
CA GLN A 271 -12.15 33.14 -2.72
C GLN A 271 -12.06 31.70 -2.23
N PHE A 272 -10.86 31.14 -2.27
CA PHE A 272 -10.56 29.80 -1.74
C PHE A 272 -10.44 29.78 -0.22
N GLU A 273 -9.98 30.88 0.38
CA GLU A 273 -9.63 31.01 1.79
C GLU A 273 -8.55 30.00 2.23
N PRO A 274 -7.30 30.07 1.71
CA PRO A 274 -6.25 29.07 1.96
C PRO A 274 -6.03 28.69 3.44
N SER A 275 -6.09 29.67 4.34
CA SER A 275 -5.82 29.50 5.77
C SER A 275 -7.04 29.08 6.60
N LYS A 276 -8.21 28.96 5.99
CA LYS A 276 -9.43 28.53 6.69
C LYS A 276 -9.29 27.08 7.09
N ILE A 277 -9.73 26.76 8.30
CA ILE A 277 -9.75 25.37 8.78
C ILE A 277 -10.79 24.58 8.00
N VAL A 278 -10.38 23.43 7.48
CA VAL A 278 -11.27 22.52 6.74
C VAL A 278 -12.10 21.70 7.73
N THR A 279 -13.40 21.59 7.47
CA THR A 279 -14.28 20.69 8.22
C THR A 279 -14.13 19.26 7.73
N ARG A 280 -14.56 18.30 8.55
CA ARG A 280 -14.56 16.88 8.19
C ARG A 280 -15.42 16.59 6.95
N ARG A 281 -16.57 17.26 6.82
CA ARG A 281 -17.44 17.11 5.63
C ARG A 281 -16.80 17.66 4.36
N GLU A 282 -16.19 18.85 4.43
CA GLU A 282 -15.52 19.46 3.28
C GLU A 282 -14.38 18.57 2.79
N TYR A 283 -13.57 18.06 3.72
CA TYR A 283 -12.49 17.14 3.36
C TYR A 283 -13.01 15.82 2.79
N ALA A 284 -14.09 15.25 3.34
CA ALA A 284 -14.72 14.04 2.79
C ALA A 284 -15.16 14.23 1.33
N ARG A 285 -15.82 15.36 1.02
CA ARG A 285 -16.18 15.74 -0.35
C ARG A 285 -14.97 15.81 -1.25
N TRP A 286 -13.95 16.57 -0.84
CA TRP A 286 -12.75 16.78 -1.66
C TRP A 286 -11.96 15.48 -1.84
N LEU A 287 -11.89 14.63 -0.82
CA LEU A 287 -11.22 13.33 -0.90
C LEU A 287 -11.85 12.43 -1.97
N VAL A 288 -13.18 12.29 -1.95
CA VAL A 288 -13.91 11.49 -2.94
C VAL A 288 -13.82 12.11 -4.33
N ALA A 289 -14.05 13.43 -4.45
CA ALA A 289 -14.00 14.14 -5.72
C ALA A 289 -12.60 14.04 -6.36
N ALA A 290 -11.53 14.28 -5.59
CA ALA A 290 -10.16 14.20 -6.08
C ALA A 290 -9.80 12.79 -6.54
N ASN A 291 -10.04 11.79 -5.69
CA ASN A 291 -9.78 10.40 -6.03
C ASN A 291 -10.51 9.99 -7.33
N ASN A 292 -11.81 10.29 -7.41
CA ASN A 292 -12.62 9.85 -8.54
C ASN A 292 -12.30 10.60 -9.83
N ALA A 293 -11.93 11.89 -9.74
CA ALA A 293 -11.48 12.68 -10.88
C ALA A 293 -10.12 12.20 -11.41
N MET A 294 -9.16 11.89 -10.53
CA MET A 294 -7.84 11.43 -10.94
C MET A 294 -7.84 10.00 -11.48
N TYR A 295 -8.74 9.14 -10.99
CA TYR A 295 -8.93 7.78 -11.47
C TYR A 295 -10.18 7.62 -12.35
N ALA A 296 -10.56 8.64 -13.12
CA ALA A 296 -11.74 8.61 -13.99
C ALA A 296 -11.75 7.43 -14.97
N SER A 297 -10.57 7.02 -15.46
CA SER A 297 -10.39 5.88 -16.37
C SER A 297 -10.19 4.53 -15.66
N ASN A 298 -10.17 4.50 -14.32
CA ASN A 298 -10.00 3.27 -13.55
C ASN A 298 -11.12 3.11 -12.50
N PRO A 299 -12.27 2.51 -12.88
CA PRO A 299 -13.42 2.35 -12.00
C PRO A 299 -13.16 1.52 -10.73
N ALA A 300 -12.11 0.69 -10.71
CA ALA A 300 -11.73 -0.10 -9.53
C ALA A 300 -11.05 0.76 -8.46
N LYS A 301 -10.42 1.88 -8.85
CA LYS A 301 -9.80 2.84 -7.92
C LYS A 301 -10.75 3.94 -7.45
N GLN A 302 -11.96 4.03 -8.01
CA GLN A 302 -12.98 5.01 -7.64
C GLN A 302 -13.73 4.61 -6.35
N ILE A 303 -14.01 5.60 -5.51
CA ILE A 303 -14.85 5.48 -4.32
C ILE A 303 -16.31 5.56 -4.75
N ARG A 304 -17.12 4.59 -4.30
CA ARG A 304 -18.54 4.53 -4.59
C ARG A 304 -19.30 5.43 -3.61
N LEU A 305 -20.23 6.24 -4.14
CA LEU A 305 -21.16 7.02 -3.34
C LEU A 305 -22.28 6.11 -2.84
N ALA A 306 -22.75 6.31 -1.61
CA ALA A 306 -23.86 5.55 -1.09
C ALA A 306 -25.16 5.82 -1.85
N LEU A 307 -26.06 4.85 -1.82
CA LEU A 307 -27.42 5.00 -2.36
C LEU A 307 -28.29 5.74 -1.34
N GLU A 308 -29.30 6.48 -1.78
CA GLU A 308 -30.23 7.18 -0.88
C GLU A 308 -31.06 6.19 -0.03
N SER A 309 -31.23 4.96 -0.52
CA SER A 309 -31.91 3.87 0.20
C SER A 309 -31.09 3.32 1.37
N THR A 310 -29.77 3.48 1.38
CA THR A 310 -28.86 2.97 2.42
C THR A 310 -29.21 3.48 3.82
N GLN A 311 -29.01 2.66 4.85
CA GLN A 311 -29.16 3.09 6.24
C GLN A 311 -27.95 3.92 6.72
N PRO A 312 -28.16 5.08 7.37
CA PRO A 312 -27.06 5.89 7.88
C PRO A 312 -26.18 5.14 8.89
N ALA A 313 -24.87 5.19 8.71
CA ALA A 313 -23.88 4.64 9.64
C ALA A 313 -23.66 5.55 10.87
N PHE A 314 -23.96 6.85 10.73
CA PHE A 314 -23.77 7.86 11.77
C PHE A 314 -25.11 8.48 12.14
N SER A 315 -25.35 8.71 13.44
CA SER A 315 -26.62 9.25 13.91
C SER A 315 -26.78 10.76 13.68
N ASP A 316 -25.68 11.48 13.41
CA ASP A 316 -25.64 12.92 13.12
C ASP A 316 -25.53 13.26 11.63
N VAL A 317 -25.62 12.26 10.74
CA VAL A 317 -25.65 12.47 9.28
C VAL A 317 -26.89 11.82 8.71
N SER A 318 -27.96 12.61 8.57
CA SER A 318 -29.23 12.14 8.01
C SER A 318 -29.15 11.89 6.50
N LYS A 319 -30.10 11.13 5.94
CA LYS A 319 -30.20 10.90 4.49
C LYS A 319 -30.41 12.16 3.66
N THR A 320 -30.97 13.21 4.27
CA THR A 320 -31.22 14.51 3.63
C THR A 320 -30.02 15.45 3.72
N ASP A 321 -28.94 15.05 4.40
CA ASP A 321 -27.71 15.82 4.42
C ASP A 321 -27.12 15.89 3.00
N PRO A 322 -26.71 17.06 2.50
CA PRO A 322 -26.13 17.19 1.16
C PRO A 322 -24.88 16.31 0.96
N ASP A 323 -24.14 16.01 2.04
CA ASP A 323 -22.94 15.17 2.00
C ASP A 323 -23.20 13.73 2.41
N PHE A 324 -24.46 13.34 2.65
CA PHE A 324 -24.83 11.99 3.10
C PHE A 324 -24.17 10.93 2.22
N ARG A 325 -24.35 11.02 0.90
CA ARG A 325 -23.87 10.00 -0.04
C ARG A 325 -22.35 9.85 -0.04
N VAL A 326 -21.64 10.95 0.18
CA VAL A 326 -20.17 10.99 0.24
C VAL A 326 -19.68 10.39 1.56
N ILE A 327 -20.20 10.88 2.68
CA ILE A 327 -19.79 10.45 4.02
C ILE A 327 -20.14 8.98 4.24
N GLN A 328 -21.36 8.58 3.88
CA GLN A 328 -21.81 7.20 3.97
C GLN A 328 -20.99 6.28 3.05
N GLY A 329 -20.70 6.70 1.81
CA GLY A 329 -19.89 5.91 0.88
C GLY A 329 -18.47 5.64 1.40
N LEU A 330 -17.84 6.65 2.03
CA LEU A 330 -16.55 6.47 2.69
C LEU A 330 -16.62 5.48 3.87
N ALA A 331 -17.70 5.52 4.65
CA ALA A 331 -17.89 4.61 5.78
C ALA A 331 -18.13 3.17 5.32
N GLU A 332 -18.95 2.96 4.28
CA GLU A 332 -19.19 1.66 3.65
C GLU A 332 -17.92 1.07 3.02
N ALA A 333 -17.05 1.93 2.48
CA ALA A 333 -15.74 1.53 1.98
C ALA A 333 -14.72 1.26 3.09
N GLY A 334 -15.06 1.49 4.37
CA GLY A 334 -14.14 1.34 5.50
C GLY A 334 -12.99 2.34 5.53
N LEU A 335 -13.07 3.43 4.76
CA LEU A 335 -12.03 4.45 4.63
C LEU A 335 -12.05 5.46 5.77
N ILE A 336 -13.19 5.60 6.44
CA ILE A 336 -13.34 6.41 7.65
C ILE A 336 -13.84 5.54 8.82
N PRO A 337 -13.40 5.81 10.06
CA PRO A 337 -13.88 5.08 11.23
C PRO A 337 -15.41 5.21 11.39
N SER A 338 -16.08 4.07 11.54
CA SER A 338 -17.53 3.99 11.71
C SER A 338 -17.93 2.68 12.39
N PRO A 339 -19.20 2.49 12.77
CA PRO A 339 -19.65 1.21 13.28
C PRO A 339 -19.49 0.08 12.25
N LEU A 340 -19.55 0.41 10.95
CA LEU A 340 -19.37 -0.54 9.85
C LEU A 340 -17.93 -1.08 9.74
N SER A 341 -16.93 -0.29 10.15
CA SER A 341 -15.53 -0.70 10.17
C SER A 341 -15.14 -1.44 11.46
N GLY A 342 -16.12 -1.85 12.29
CA GLY A 342 -15.90 -2.49 13.59
C GLY A 342 -15.64 -1.51 14.74
N ASP A 343 -15.71 -0.21 14.50
CA ASP A 343 -15.53 0.82 15.53
C ASP A 343 -16.89 1.20 16.13
N SER A 344 -17.48 0.27 16.89
CA SER A 344 -18.84 0.36 17.44
C SER A 344 -19.07 1.59 18.34
N THR A 345 -18.00 2.22 18.82
CA THR A 345 -18.06 3.44 19.63
C THR A 345 -18.13 4.72 18.82
N THR A 346 -17.77 4.67 17.53
CA THR A 346 -17.80 5.84 16.63
C THR A 346 -19.16 5.96 15.96
N VAL A 347 -20.17 6.35 16.74
CA VAL A 347 -21.56 6.51 16.25
C VAL A 347 -21.87 7.88 15.64
N LEU A 348 -20.95 8.85 15.80
CA LEU A 348 -21.07 10.22 15.28
C LEU A 348 -19.96 10.50 14.27
N PHE A 349 -20.30 11.11 13.14
CA PHE A 349 -19.31 11.59 12.17
C PHE A 349 -18.77 12.97 12.55
N ARG A 350 -19.59 13.85 13.15
CA ARG A 350 -19.30 15.26 13.46
C ARG A 350 -18.88 16.06 12.21
N PRO A 351 -19.81 16.28 11.26
CA PRO A 351 -19.47 16.85 9.95
C PRO A 351 -18.77 18.22 10.01
N ASP A 352 -19.22 19.09 10.91
CA ASP A 352 -18.73 20.47 11.00
C ASP A 352 -17.52 20.63 11.94
N ALA A 353 -17.07 19.55 12.57
CA ALA A 353 -15.86 19.60 13.39
C ALA A 353 -14.61 19.77 12.51
N PRO A 354 -13.56 20.46 12.99
CA PRO A 354 -12.28 20.55 12.30
C PRO A 354 -11.66 19.19 12.00
N LEU A 355 -11.08 19.03 10.80
CA LEU A 355 -10.24 17.88 10.49
C LEU A 355 -8.86 18.06 11.14
N THR A 356 -8.38 17.05 11.85
CA THR A 356 -7.02 17.05 12.43
C THR A 356 -6.00 16.39 11.49
N ARG A 357 -4.70 16.71 11.68
CA ARG A 357 -3.61 16.14 10.87
C ARG A 357 -3.57 14.61 10.87
N GLU A 358 -3.79 13.98 12.02
CA GLU A 358 -3.82 12.51 12.11
C GLU A 358 -5.03 11.90 11.37
N GLN A 359 -6.18 12.59 11.37
CA GLN A 359 -7.40 12.14 10.68
C GLN A 359 -7.25 12.26 9.17
N LEU A 360 -6.64 13.36 8.70
CA LEU A 360 -6.29 13.54 7.30
C LEU A 360 -5.51 12.33 6.77
N LEU A 361 -4.44 11.91 7.47
CA LEU A 361 -3.65 10.75 7.07
C LEU A 361 -4.42 9.45 7.17
N LEU A 362 -5.14 9.23 8.28
CA LEU A 362 -5.91 8.00 8.48
C LEU A 362 -6.93 7.76 7.35
N TRP A 363 -7.54 8.82 6.83
CA TRP A 363 -8.54 8.72 5.75
C TRP A 363 -7.89 8.66 4.36
N LYS A 364 -6.79 9.39 4.16
CA LYS A 364 -6.13 9.51 2.85
C LYS A 364 -5.32 8.28 2.50
N LEU A 365 -4.56 7.75 3.46
CA LEU A 365 -3.50 6.81 3.14
C LEU A 365 -3.96 5.45 2.58
N PRO A 366 -5.10 4.88 2.97
CA PRO A 366 -5.62 3.67 2.29
C PRO A 366 -5.84 3.87 0.79
N LEU A 367 -6.07 5.12 0.34
CA LEU A 367 -6.21 5.47 -1.08
C LEU A 367 -4.86 5.64 -1.78
N ASP A 368 -3.79 5.90 -1.02
CA ASP A 368 -2.43 5.96 -1.56
C ASP A 368 -1.83 4.57 -1.69
N THR A 369 -1.94 3.74 -0.65
CA THR A 369 -1.33 2.41 -0.66
C THR A 369 -2.17 1.38 -1.42
N ARG A 370 -3.49 1.58 -1.51
CA ARG A 370 -4.45 0.60 -2.07
C ARG A 370 -4.35 -0.80 -1.43
N GLN A 371 -3.82 -0.84 -0.21
CA GLN A 371 -3.56 -2.05 0.56
C GLN A 371 -3.94 -1.80 2.02
N ALA A 372 -4.13 -2.88 2.76
CA ALA A 372 -4.30 -2.79 4.21
C ALA A 372 -3.11 -2.07 4.84
N LEU A 373 -3.39 -1.09 5.71
CA LEU A 373 -2.33 -0.40 6.43
C LEU A 373 -1.61 -1.39 7.37
N PRO A 374 -0.28 -1.29 7.52
CA PRO A 374 0.48 -2.18 8.37
C PRO A 374 0.05 -2.03 9.83
N SER A 375 0.31 -3.05 10.64
CA SER A 375 0.26 -2.88 12.09
C SER A 375 1.34 -1.88 12.51
N ALA A 376 1.01 -0.97 13.42
CA ALA A 376 1.96 -0.03 13.97
C ALA A 376 1.75 0.13 15.47
N ASN A 377 2.85 0.39 16.17
CA ASN A 377 2.86 0.80 17.56
C ASN A 377 3.62 2.13 17.69
N LEU A 378 3.59 2.71 18.89
CA LEU A 378 4.18 4.01 19.15
C LEU A 378 5.70 4.03 18.88
N ASP A 379 6.40 2.97 19.25
CA ASP A 379 7.85 2.89 19.15
C ASP A 379 8.31 2.83 17.69
N ALA A 380 7.59 2.08 16.84
CA ALA A 380 7.84 2.06 15.40
C ALA A 380 7.72 3.46 14.78
N VAL A 381 6.68 4.22 15.14
CA VAL A 381 6.50 5.60 14.65
C VAL A 381 7.61 6.52 15.18
N LYS A 382 8.00 6.41 16.45
CA LYS A 382 9.11 7.20 17.01
C LYS A 382 10.43 6.93 16.32
N GLN A 383 10.77 5.67 16.07
CA GLN A 383 12.02 5.29 15.41
C GLN A 383 12.06 5.74 13.96
N THR A 384 10.92 5.67 13.27
CA THR A 384 10.83 5.96 11.84
C THR A 384 10.77 7.47 11.55
N TRP A 385 9.91 8.20 12.28
CA TRP A 385 9.70 9.63 12.04
C TRP A 385 10.47 10.56 12.97
N GLY A 386 10.89 10.09 14.16
CA GLY A 386 11.57 10.94 15.14
C GLY A 386 10.69 12.02 15.77
N PHE A 387 9.36 11.92 15.68
CA PHE A 387 8.47 12.94 16.24
C PHE A 387 8.54 12.98 17.78
N GLN A 388 8.80 14.19 18.30
CA GLN A 388 8.86 14.43 19.75
C GLN A 388 7.48 14.25 20.42
N ASP A 389 6.41 14.44 19.67
CA ASP A 389 5.03 14.34 20.13
C ASP A 389 4.29 13.09 19.62
N ALA A 390 5.02 12.05 19.19
CA ALA A 390 4.43 10.78 18.72
C ALA A 390 3.42 10.18 19.72
N GLY A 391 3.65 10.35 21.02
CA GLY A 391 2.75 9.88 22.08
C GLY A 391 1.36 10.53 22.10
N LYS A 392 1.14 11.61 21.33
CA LYS A 392 -0.16 12.28 21.18
C LYS A 392 -0.97 11.77 19.99
N ILE A 393 -0.39 10.93 19.14
CA ILE A 393 -1.05 10.36 17.96
C ILE A 393 -2.11 9.36 18.43
N ASP A 394 -3.30 9.44 17.85
CA ASP A 394 -4.34 8.43 18.10
C ASP A 394 -3.83 7.03 17.73
N PRO A 395 -3.99 5.99 18.59
CA PRO A 395 -3.53 4.65 18.28
C PRO A 395 -4.01 4.11 16.92
N LYS A 396 -5.22 4.47 16.49
CA LYS A 396 -5.77 4.06 15.17
C LYS A 396 -5.08 4.74 14.01
N ALA A 397 -4.46 5.91 14.23
CA ALA A 397 -3.73 6.69 13.24
C ALA A 397 -2.23 6.33 13.15
N LEU A 398 -1.66 5.61 14.14
CA LEU A 398 -0.25 5.19 14.11
C LEU A 398 0.10 4.42 12.84
N ARG A 399 -0.79 3.52 12.40
CA ARG A 399 -0.63 2.75 11.15
C ARG A 399 -0.57 3.62 9.91
N ALA A 400 -1.35 4.71 9.89
CA ALA A 400 -1.33 5.65 8.79
C ALA A 400 -0.04 6.49 8.83
N VAL A 401 0.35 6.98 10.00
CA VAL A 401 1.61 7.73 10.13
C VAL A 401 2.81 6.86 9.71
N LEU A 402 2.85 5.58 10.11
CA LEU A 402 3.93 4.67 9.73
C LEU A 402 3.95 4.41 8.21
N ALA A 403 2.81 4.06 7.61
CA ALA A 403 2.76 3.79 6.17
C ALA A 403 3.01 5.05 5.32
N ASP A 404 2.70 6.25 5.82
CA ASP A 404 3.02 7.49 5.10
C ASP A 404 4.54 7.68 4.93
N PHE A 405 5.34 7.20 5.89
CA PHE A 405 6.79 7.19 5.75
C PHE A 405 7.27 6.23 4.65
N GLN A 406 6.62 5.07 4.53
CA GLN A 406 6.96 4.05 3.53
C GLN A 406 6.73 4.55 2.10
N ASN A 407 5.87 5.56 1.92
CA ASN A 407 5.69 6.25 0.64
C ASN A 407 6.86 7.17 0.27
N ALA A 408 7.91 7.28 1.10
CA ALA A 408 9.14 8.02 0.84
C ALA A 408 8.87 9.45 0.35
N GLU A 409 9.31 9.80 -0.86
CA GLU A 409 9.12 11.13 -1.45
C GLU A 409 7.65 11.47 -1.76
N GLN A 410 6.76 10.46 -1.79
CA GLN A 410 5.32 10.65 -1.93
C GLN A 410 4.58 10.74 -0.59
N SER A 411 5.30 10.83 0.53
CA SER A 411 4.72 11.07 1.86
C SER A 411 3.86 12.33 1.88
N ASN A 412 2.63 12.19 2.39
CA ASN A 412 1.73 13.32 2.61
C ASN A 412 2.30 14.24 3.71
N ILE A 413 2.92 13.70 4.77
CA ILE A 413 3.54 14.52 5.82
C ILE A 413 4.63 15.43 5.22
N ARG A 414 5.51 14.88 4.39
CA ARG A 414 6.59 15.67 3.75
C ARG A 414 6.01 16.71 2.80
N ARG A 415 5.04 16.35 1.98
CA ARG A 415 4.41 17.25 1.00
C ARG A 415 3.64 18.41 1.67
N VAL A 416 2.93 18.12 2.75
CA VAL A 416 1.99 19.06 3.37
C VAL A 416 2.62 19.84 4.51
N PHE A 417 3.52 19.23 5.29
CA PHE A 417 4.08 19.86 6.50
C PHE A 417 5.59 20.11 6.39
N GLY A 418 6.23 19.66 5.31
CA GLY A 418 7.68 19.76 5.14
C GLY A 418 8.44 18.92 6.17
N TYR A 419 9.72 19.26 6.35
CA TYR A 419 10.52 18.70 7.44
C TYR A 419 9.97 19.19 8.79
N THR A 420 9.58 18.25 9.65
CA THR A 420 9.11 18.56 11.00
C THR A 420 9.53 17.47 11.98
N THR A 421 9.93 17.88 13.18
CA THR A 421 10.15 16.98 14.34
C THR A 421 8.96 16.98 15.30
N LEU A 422 7.91 17.76 15.00
CA LEU A 422 6.70 17.89 15.80
C LEU A 422 5.49 17.74 14.87
N PHE A 423 4.84 16.58 14.89
CA PHE A 423 3.76 16.27 13.96
C PHE A 423 2.50 17.11 14.26
N GLN A 424 2.22 17.34 15.54
CA GLN A 424 1.03 18.02 16.05
C GLN A 424 -0.26 17.31 15.62
N PRO A 425 -0.47 16.03 16.01
CA PRO A 425 -1.54 15.18 15.47
C PRO A 425 -2.95 15.75 15.62
N LYS A 426 -3.19 16.55 16.66
CA LYS A 426 -4.49 17.19 16.96
C LYS A 426 -4.65 18.58 16.35
N LYS A 427 -3.64 19.12 15.67
CA LYS A 427 -3.73 20.43 15.03
C LYS A 427 -4.76 20.38 13.89
N PRO A 428 -5.68 21.36 13.80
CA PRO A 428 -6.57 21.47 12.66
C PRO A 428 -5.83 21.72 11.35
N VAL A 429 -6.35 21.17 10.26
CA VAL A 429 -5.81 21.30 8.90
C VAL A 429 -6.48 22.48 8.19
N THR A 430 -5.68 23.28 7.48
CA THR A 430 -6.17 24.36 6.61
C THR A 430 -6.61 23.85 5.24
N ARG A 431 -7.45 24.61 4.52
CA ARG A 431 -7.87 24.26 3.15
C ARG A 431 -6.70 24.06 2.21
N ALA A 432 -5.65 24.88 2.31
CA ALA A 432 -4.46 24.73 1.48
C ALA A 432 -3.65 23.47 1.82
N GLU A 433 -3.46 23.15 3.10
CA GLU A 433 -2.82 21.88 3.52
C GLU A 433 -3.63 20.66 3.03
N ALA A 434 -4.97 20.71 3.12
CA ALA A 434 -5.84 19.65 2.62
C ALA A 434 -5.74 19.49 1.10
N ALA A 435 -5.72 20.59 0.34
CA ALA A 435 -5.51 20.56 -1.09
C ALA A 435 -4.14 19.96 -1.46
N ALA A 436 -3.08 20.35 -0.74
CA ALA A 436 -1.75 19.78 -0.96
C ALA A 436 -1.71 18.26 -0.72
N ALA A 437 -2.42 17.76 0.27
CA ALA A 437 -2.54 16.31 0.52
C ALA A 437 -3.23 15.58 -0.64
N LEU A 438 -4.31 16.18 -1.18
CA LEU A 438 -5.14 15.60 -2.24
C LEU A 438 -4.55 15.75 -3.64
N TRP A 439 -3.48 16.52 -3.81
CA TRP A 439 -2.89 16.78 -5.13
C TRP A 439 -2.28 15.54 -5.80
N TYR A 440 -1.96 14.50 -5.04
CA TYR A 440 -1.46 13.24 -5.59
C TYR A 440 -1.96 12.06 -4.78
N PHE A 441 -2.32 10.99 -5.49
CA PHE A 441 -2.71 9.70 -4.94
C PHE A 441 -1.81 8.59 -5.45
N GLY A 442 -1.42 7.68 -4.56
CA GLY A 442 -0.66 6.48 -4.90
C GLY A 442 0.71 6.40 -4.21
N THR A 443 1.43 5.33 -4.52
CA THR A 443 2.82 5.11 -4.11
C THR A 443 3.78 5.59 -5.21
N GLN A 444 5.09 5.45 -4.99
CA GLN A 444 6.09 5.76 -6.01
C GLN A 444 5.94 4.81 -7.21
N GLY A 445 5.80 5.36 -8.41
CA GLY A 445 5.68 4.60 -9.67
C GLY A 445 4.26 4.19 -10.06
N GLU A 446 3.30 4.21 -9.14
CA GLU A 446 1.90 3.77 -9.39
C GLU A 446 0.83 4.82 -9.05
N GLY A 447 1.27 6.05 -8.77
CA GLY A 447 0.37 7.16 -8.45
C GLY A 447 0.03 8.07 -9.61
N VAL A 448 -0.82 9.06 -9.32
CA VAL A 448 -1.29 10.08 -10.24
C VAL A 448 -1.42 11.40 -9.50
N SER A 449 -0.90 12.46 -10.10
CA SER A 449 -1.08 13.85 -9.67
C SER A 449 -2.31 14.50 -10.32
N ALA A 450 -2.79 15.57 -9.71
CA ALA A 450 -3.84 16.42 -10.30
C ALA A 450 -3.41 16.96 -11.67
N ALA A 451 -2.15 17.36 -11.80
CA ALA A 451 -1.58 17.85 -13.05
C ALA A 451 -1.60 16.78 -14.16
N GLU A 452 -1.25 15.53 -13.86
CA GLU A 452 -1.33 14.43 -14.82
C GLU A 452 -2.78 14.10 -15.19
N ALA A 453 -3.68 14.05 -14.22
CA ALA A 453 -5.11 13.84 -14.48
C ALA A 453 -5.70 14.93 -15.40
N LEU A 454 -5.29 16.19 -15.23
CA LEU A 454 -5.68 17.29 -16.11
C LEU A 454 -5.17 17.11 -17.54
N LYS A 455 -3.91 16.69 -17.70
CA LYS A 455 -3.33 16.40 -19.03
C LYS A 455 -4.13 15.29 -19.72
N LEU A 456 -4.43 14.20 -19.00
CA LEU A 456 -5.22 13.09 -19.54
C LEU A 456 -6.63 13.52 -19.94
N LYS A 457 -7.30 14.35 -19.12
CA LYS A 457 -8.64 14.87 -19.42
C LYS A 457 -8.65 15.74 -20.69
N ARG A 458 -7.62 16.55 -20.91
CA ARG A 458 -7.49 17.40 -22.11
C ARG A 458 -7.19 16.60 -23.38
N SER A 459 -6.51 15.46 -23.28
CA SER A 459 -6.23 14.61 -24.43
C SER A 459 -7.44 13.79 -24.91
N GLN A 460 -8.50 13.72 -24.10
CA GLN A 460 -9.74 12.98 -24.42
C GLN A 460 -10.84 13.86 -25.01
N THR A 461 -10.69 15.19 -24.92
CA THR A 461 -11.53 16.21 -25.58
C THR A 461 -10.90 16.66 -26.86
#